data_AF-A0A840BT99-F1
#
_entry.id   AF-A0A840BT99-F1
#
_cell.length_a   1.000
_cell.length_b   1.000
_cell.length_c   1.000
_cell.angle_alpha   90.00
_cell.angle_beta   90.00
_cell.angle_gamma   90.00
#
_symmetry.space_group_name_H-M   'P 1'
#
loop_
_entity.id
_entity.type
_entity.pdbx_description
1 polymer ?
#
loop_
_entity_poly.entity_id
_entity_poly.type
_entity_poly.pdbx_seq_one_letter_code
_entity_poly.pdbx_strand_id
1 'polypeptide(L)'
;MRDILARLLSAGSRSVRDNSGPDVTPQRPETRPPGGTTQRFSTPIHLSDPGYDRANAFRVFFDTEFTQLRDGQLLSIGAVAQNGSEFYCEISSAALEAASNAFVRAHVLSQFGRVPGASVPNLADLGTRLGEWLDRLPASPVILCYDYKTDWRLLEEALQWAGVWPRVSAKLRADDIADDASHPACRAQREQTAAAMEKAGDLKLHHALFDARLLRAAFEALPWASADLEAEVCRQLAWERAQTMSPRDYLAVSDIRTLLASLPSARWRDRHLDWWLNQVAQLDAARPQSSEAPELK
;
A
#
# COMPACT_ATOMS: atom_id res chain seq x y z
N MET A 1 -8.33 -1.73 -16.11
CA MET A 1 -9.20 -0.70 -15.49
C MET A 1 -9.81 0.30 -16.48
N ARG A 2 -9.10 0.79 -17.50
CA ARG A 2 -9.69 1.69 -18.53
C ARG A 2 -10.83 1.04 -19.34
N ASP A 3 -10.78 -0.28 -19.59
CA ASP A 3 -11.83 -0.99 -20.34
C ASP A 3 -13.13 -1.25 -19.55
N ILE A 4 -13.07 -1.21 -18.22
CA ILE A 4 -14.26 -1.36 -17.35
C ILE A 4 -15.01 -0.01 -17.28
N LEU A 5 -14.28 1.11 -17.26
CA LEU A 5 -14.88 2.46 -17.32
C LEU A 5 -15.55 2.75 -18.68
N ALA A 6 -15.03 2.23 -19.80
CA ALA A 6 -15.61 2.43 -21.13
C ALA A 6 -16.96 1.73 -21.33
N ARG A 7 -17.18 0.59 -20.66
CA ARG A 7 -18.44 -0.17 -20.73
C ARG A 7 -19.56 0.40 -19.86
N LEU A 8 -19.22 1.11 -18.78
CA LEU A 8 -20.22 1.76 -17.91
C LEU A 8 -20.76 3.08 -18.51
N LEU A 9 -20.01 3.75 -19.38
CA LEU A 9 -20.41 5.03 -19.98
C LEU A 9 -21.27 4.90 -21.25
N SER A 10 -21.36 3.71 -21.86
CA SER A 10 -22.06 3.49 -23.14
C SER A 10 -23.50 2.97 -23.00
N ALA A 11 -23.94 2.61 -21.79
CA ALA A 11 -25.27 2.02 -21.56
C ALA A 11 -26.38 3.04 -21.21
N GLY A 12 -26.05 4.33 -21.09
CA GLY A 12 -26.97 5.38 -20.61
C GLY A 12 -27.65 6.17 -21.73
N SER A 13 -28.51 5.55 -22.53
CA SER A 13 -29.47 6.31 -23.36
C SER A 13 -30.73 5.50 -23.63
N ARG A 14 -31.62 5.43 -22.64
CA ARG A 14 -33.07 5.31 -22.88
C ARG A 14 -33.83 6.17 -21.88
N SER A 15 -34.64 7.06 -22.46
CA SER A 15 -35.61 7.95 -21.81
C SER A 15 -36.59 7.14 -20.96
N VAL A 16 -36.82 7.59 -19.72
CA VAL A 16 -37.98 7.20 -18.92
C VAL A 16 -38.70 8.48 -18.47
N ARG A 17 -40.00 8.44 -18.70
CA ARG A 17 -40.98 9.51 -18.44
C ARG A 17 -41.24 9.67 -16.95
N ASP A 18 -41.65 10.91 -16.68
CA ASP A 18 -42.30 11.46 -15.50
C ASP A 18 -43.25 10.50 -14.77
N ASN A 19 -43.12 10.40 -13.45
CA ASN A 19 -44.22 9.99 -12.57
C ASN A 19 -44.01 10.56 -11.16
N SER A 20 -44.88 11.52 -10.82
CA SER A 20 -44.95 12.23 -9.55
C SER A 20 -45.76 11.43 -8.53
N GLY A 21 -45.18 11.22 -7.34
CA GLY A 21 -45.78 10.55 -6.18
C GLY A 21 -45.02 10.91 -4.90
N PRO A 22 -45.67 10.90 -3.72
CA PRO A 22 -45.47 11.93 -2.69
C PRO A 22 -44.22 11.75 -1.84
N ASP A 23 -43.71 12.91 -1.44
CA ASP A 23 -42.60 13.21 -0.55
C ASP A 23 -42.67 12.44 0.78
N VAL A 24 -41.76 11.49 0.95
CA VAL A 24 -41.45 10.87 2.24
C VAL A 24 -40.01 11.22 2.55
N THR A 25 -39.83 12.27 3.34
CA THR A 25 -38.53 12.73 3.82
C THR A 25 -37.95 11.68 4.78
N PRO A 26 -36.80 11.02 4.48
CA PRO A 26 -36.19 10.11 5.44
C PRO A 26 -35.51 10.92 6.53
N GLN A 27 -35.92 10.68 7.78
CA GLN A 27 -35.25 11.23 8.95
C GLN A 27 -33.80 10.74 9.01
N ARG A 28 -32.89 11.69 9.19
CA ARG A 28 -31.44 11.54 9.26
C ARG A 28 -31.03 10.90 10.60
N PRO A 29 -30.27 9.79 10.64
CA PRO A 29 -29.71 9.30 11.88
C PRO A 29 -28.59 10.23 12.37
N GLU A 30 -28.82 10.73 13.58
CA GLU A 30 -28.00 11.32 14.62
C GLU A 30 -26.46 11.46 14.41
N THR A 31 -26.06 12.73 14.41
CA THR A 31 -24.92 13.35 15.12
C THR A 31 -23.52 12.73 15.00
N ARG A 32 -22.74 13.35 14.09
CA ARG A 32 -21.29 13.52 14.18
C ARG A 32 -20.91 14.04 15.59
N PRO A 33 -19.87 13.51 16.26
CA PRO A 33 -19.44 14.03 17.55
C PRO A 33 -19.10 15.54 17.42
N PRO A 34 -19.55 16.37 18.37
CA PRO A 34 -19.26 17.80 18.34
C PRO A 34 -17.79 17.98 18.73
N GLY A 35 -16.95 18.36 17.78
CA GLY A 35 -15.51 18.57 18.00
C GLY A 35 -14.59 18.26 16.82
N GLY A 36 -15.12 17.81 15.68
CA GLY A 36 -14.33 17.55 14.48
C GLY A 36 -13.88 18.83 13.80
N THR A 37 -12.77 19.41 14.26
CA THR A 37 -11.85 20.16 13.38
C THR A 37 -11.71 19.33 12.10
N THR A 38 -11.73 19.95 10.92
CA THR A 38 -11.30 19.34 9.66
C THR A 38 -9.83 18.94 9.84
N GLN A 39 -9.61 17.78 10.48
CA GLN A 39 -8.31 17.26 10.77
C GLN A 39 -7.77 16.84 9.41
N ARG A 40 -6.83 17.63 8.89
CA ARG A 40 -6.14 17.31 7.66
C ARG A 40 -5.62 15.89 7.83
N PHE A 41 -6.04 14.97 6.94
CA PHE A 41 -5.43 13.66 6.79
C PHE A 41 -3.92 13.84 6.78
N SER A 42 -3.21 13.03 7.56
CA SER A 42 -1.76 13.17 7.63
C SER A 42 -1.22 12.88 6.24
N THR A 43 -0.41 13.80 5.70
CA THR A 43 0.32 13.54 4.46
C THR A 43 1.11 12.23 4.67
N PRO A 44 1.07 11.28 3.73
CA PRO A 44 1.85 10.06 3.84
C PRO A 44 3.30 10.41 4.16
N ILE A 45 3.92 9.69 5.10
CA ILE A 45 5.38 9.66 5.17
C ILE A 45 5.82 8.92 3.90
N HIS A 46 6.22 9.70 2.90
CA HIS A 46 6.61 9.18 1.60
C HIS A 46 7.95 8.45 1.70
N LEU A 47 8.08 7.39 0.89
CA LEU A 47 9.23 6.49 0.78
C LEU A 47 10.55 7.18 0.37
N SER A 48 10.53 8.51 0.19
CA SER A 48 11.67 9.36 -0.14
C SER A 48 12.56 9.72 1.06
N ASP A 49 12.22 9.27 2.27
CA ASP A 49 13.05 9.50 3.45
C ASP A 49 14.41 8.78 3.32
N PRO A 50 15.55 9.51 3.42
CA PRO A 50 16.88 8.93 3.28
C PRO A 50 17.17 7.96 4.43
N GLY A 51 17.54 6.71 4.10
CA GLY A 51 17.84 5.62 5.05
C GLY A 51 16.82 4.49 5.06
N TYR A 52 15.80 4.54 4.19
CA TYR A 52 14.73 3.56 4.15
C TYR A 52 14.97 2.47 3.10
N ASP A 53 15.20 1.23 3.57
CA ASP A 53 15.39 0.04 2.75
C ASP A 53 14.04 -0.58 2.35
N ARG A 54 13.59 -0.30 1.12
CA ARG A 54 12.37 -0.90 0.53
C ARG A 54 12.45 -2.42 0.35
N ALA A 55 13.65 -3.03 0.30
CA ALA A 55 13.82 -4.45 0.06
C ALA A 55 13.61 -5.28 1.35
N ASN A 56 13.98 -4.74 2.52
CA ASN A 56 13.85 -5.42 3.83
C ASN A 56 12.70 -4.92 4.71
N ALA A 57 11.93 -3.91 4.29
CA ALA A 57 10.80 -3.44 5.06
C ALA A 57 9.66 -4.47 5.07
N PHE A 58 9.06 -4.70 6.25
CA PHE A 58 8.02 -5.71 6.41
C PHE A 58 6.73 -5.26 5.68
N ARG A 59 6.32 -5.98 4.64
CA ARG A 59 5.17 -5.56 3.81
C ARG A 59 3.85 -6.17 4.26
N VAL A 60 2.80 -5.39 4.11
CA VAL A 60 1.40 -5.79 4.24
C VAL A 60 0.66 -5.28 3.03
N PHE A 61 0.04 -6.18 2.30
CA PHE A 61 -0.84 -5.87 1.18
C PHE A 61 -2.26 -5.86 1.70
N PHE A 62 -3.01 -4.81 1.43
CA PHE A 62 -4.39 -4.72 1.87
C PHE A 62 -5.30 -4.17 0.78
N ASP A 63 -6.57 -4.49 0.92
CA ASP A 63 -7.66 -4.05 0.06
C ASP A 63 -8.88 -3.76 0.93
N THR A 64 -9.77 -2.87 0.48
CA THR A 64 -11.01 -2.57 1.19
C THR A 64 -12.23 -2.65 0.29
N GLU A 65 -13.34 -3.07 0.88
CA GLU A 65 -14.64 -2.97 0.24
C GLU A 65 -15.48 -1.91 0.91
N PHE A 66 -16.25 -1.15 0.14
CA PHE A 66 -17.01 0.01 0.62
C PHE A 66 -18.31 0.23 -0.15
N THR A 67 -19.23 0.99 0.44
CA THR A 67 -20.63 1.11 -0.03
C THR A 67 -20.78 1.65 -1.47
N GLN A 68 -19.87 2.53 -1.91
CA GLN A 68 -19.89 3.16 -3.24
C GLN A 68 -18.58 3.91 -3.56
N LEU A 69 -18.33 4.19 -4.85
CA LEU A 69 -17.10 4.84 -5.32
C LEU A 69 -16.90 6.28 -4.83
N ARG A 70 -17.97 7.04 -4.62
CA ARG A 70 -17.91 8.43 -4.13
C ARG A 70 -18.38 8.46 -2.68
N ASP A 71 -17.56 8.94 -1.76
CA ASP A 71 -17.89 9.01 -0.34
C ASP A 71 -18.27 7.64 0.26
N GLY A 72 -17.61 6.58 -0.20
CA GLY A 72 -17.82 5.22 0.29
C GLY A 72 -17.48 5.07 1.77
N GLN A 73 -18.31 4.29 2.47
CA GLN A 73 -18.09 3.88 3.85
C GLN A 73 -17.53 2.46 3.87
N LEU A 74 -16.54 2.21 4.73
CA LEU A 74 -15.89 0.90 4.87
C LEU A 74 -16.92 -0.18 5.21
N LEU A 75 -16.86 -1.29 4.47
CA LEU A 75 -17.64 -2.50 4.71
C LEU A 75 -16.75 -3.63 5.22
N SER A 76 -15.58 -3.83 4.60
CA SER A 76 -14.61 -4.82 5.05
C SER A 76 -13.19 -4.43 4.68
N ILE A 77 -12.21 -4.97 5.40
CA ILE A 77 -10.79 -4.88 5.07
C ILE A 77 -10.17 -6.28 5.10
N GLY A 78 -9.32 -6.55 4.12
CA GLY A 78 -8.48 -7.74 4.07
C GLY A 78 -7.03 -7.33 3.98
N ALA A 79 -6.15 -8.01 4.69
CA ALA A 79 -4.72 -7.75 4.66
C ALA A 79 -3.91 -9.05 4.71
N VAL A 80 -2.80 -9.07 3.99
CA VAL A 80 -1.85 -10.18 3.94
C VAL A 80 -0.45 -9.64 4.18
N ALA A 81 0.17 -10.08 5.27
CA ALA A 81 1.53 -9.75 5.60
C ALA A 81 2.54 -10.62 4.83
N GLN A 82 3.76 -10.12 4.70
CA GLN A 82 4.89 -10.79 4.04
C GLN A 82 5.18 -12.17 4.67
N ASN A 83 5.02 -12.32 5.99
CA ASN A 83 5.19 -13.61 6.68
C ASN A 83 4.01 -14.58 6.50
N GLY A 84 3.02 -14.23 5.69
CA GLY A 84 1.81 -15.04 5.48
C GLY A 84 0.73 -14.87 6.54
N SER A 85 0.93 -14.04 7.57
CA SER A 85 -0.14 -13.68 8.50
C SER A 85 -1.24 -12.91 7.76
N GLU A 86 -2.49 -13.26 8.01
CA GLU A 86 -3.65 -12.65 7.37
C GLU A 86 -4.54 -11.96 8.39
N PHE A 87 -5.27 -10.96 7.92
CA PHE A 87 -6.31 -10.28 8.66
C PHE A 87 -7.52 -10.10 7.75
N TYR A 88 -8.70 -10.34 8.30
CA TYR A 88 -9.95 -9.99 7.65
C TYR A 88 -11.00 -9.61 8.69
N CYS A 89 -11.71 -8.52 8.42
CA CYS A 89 -12.78 -8.05 9.27
C CYS A 89 -13.86 -7.35 8.42
N GLU A 90 -15.12 -7.60 8.76
CA GLU A 90 -16.30 -7.10 8.04
C GLU A 90 -17.30 -6.47 9.01
N ILE A 91 -17.95 -5.38 8.61
CA ILE A 91 -18.96 -4.69 9.42
C ILE A 91 -20.34 -5.22 9.07
N SER A 92 -20.99 -5.88 10.03
CA SER A 92 -22.38 -6.32 9.90
C SER A 92 -23.32 -5.18 10.33
N SER A 93 -23.72 -4.35 9.38
CA SER A 93 -24.62 -3.21 9.60
C SER A 93 -25.70 -3.10 8.52
N ALA A 94 -26.96 -3.20 8.94
CA ALA A 94 -28.11 -3.02 8.05
C ALA A 94 -28.15 -1.62 7.40
N ALA A 95 -27.63 -0.60 8.11
CA ALA A 95 -27.54 0.75 7.56
C ALA A 95 -26.53 0.83 6.42
N LEU A 96 -25.38 0.17 6.54
CA LEU A 96 -24.37 0.12 5.47
C LEU A 96 -24.83 -0.73 4.29
N GLU A 97 -25.55 -1.83 4.55
CA GLU A 97 -26.19 -2.63 3.51
C GLU A 97 -27.21 -1.81 2.70
N ALA A 98 -28.06 -1.03 3.39
CA ALA A 98 -29.02 -0.15 2.75
C ALA A 98 -28.35 0.96 1.93
N ALA A 99 -27.21 1.47 2.39
CA ALA A 99 -26.41 2.49 1.70
C ALA A 99 -25.59 1.93 0.51
N SER A 100 -25.45 0.60 0.39
CA SER A 100 -24.67 -0.02 -0.66
C SER A 100 -25.40 0.03 -2.00
N ASN A 101 -24.66 0.14 -3.12
CA ASN A 101 -25.28 0.06 -4.44
C ASN A 101 -25.56 -1.40 -4.87
N ALA A 102 -26.21 -1.58 -6.02
CA ALA A 102 -26.57 -2.93 -6.51
C ALA A 102 -25.35 -3.82 -6.79
N PHE A 103 -24.24 -3.24 -7.26
CA PHE A 103 -23.01 -3.98 -7.50
C PHE A 103 -22.41 -4.50 -6.19
N VAL A 104 -22.31 -3.63 -5.18
CA VAL A 104 -21.78 -3.98 -3.85
C VAL A 104 -22.64 -5.06 -3.19
N ARG A 105 -23.97 -4.96 -3.25
CA ARG A 105 -24.85 -6.04 -2.75
C ARG A 105 -24.61 -7.38 -3.45
N ALA A 106 -24.48 -7.36 -4.78
CA ALA A 106 -24.35 -8.59 -5.56
C ALA A 106 -22.96 -9.26 -5.41
N HIS A 107 -21.90 -8.46 -5.32
CA HIS A 107 -20.52 -8.95 -5.41
C HIS A 107 -19.72 -8.87 -4.10
N VAL A 108 -20.03 -7.93 -3.22
CA VAL A 108 -19.31 -7.75 -1.94
C VAL A 108 -20.10 -8.41 -0.81
N LEU A 109 -21.31 -7.92 -0.53
CA LEU A 109 -22.08 -8.35 0.64
C LEU A 109 -22.53 -9.81 0.55
N SER A 110 -22.73 -10.34 -0.67
CA SER A 110 -23.01 -11.77 -0.89
C SER A 110 -21.88 -12.71 -0.46
N GLN A 111 -20.69 -12.16 -0.18
CA GLN A 111 -19.52 -12.89 0.27
C GLN A 111 -19.26 -12.77 1.78
N PHE A 112 -20.04 -11.95 2.50
CA PHE A 112 -19.87 -11.77 3.95
C PHE A 112 -20.24 -13.05 4.71
N GLY A 113 -19.65 -13.22 5.90
CA GLY A 113 -19.86 -14.38 6.76
C GLY A 113 -19.10 -15.65 6.34
N ARG A 114 -18.29 -15.59 5.26
CA ARG A 114 -17.47 -16.73 4.80
C ARG A 114 -16.20 -16.95 5.63
N VAL A 115 -15.75 -15.94 6.37
CA VAL A 115 -14.61 -16.05 7.29
C VAL A 115 -15.11 -16.08 8.74
N PRO A 116 -14.98 -17.21 9.46
CA PRO A 116 -15.47 -17.34 10.83
C PRO A 116 -14.88 -16.28 11.76
N GLY A 117 -15.75 -15.61 12.52
CA GLY A 117 -15.34 -14.61 13.53
C GLY A 117 -14.91 -13.26 12.97
N ALA A 118 -14.97 -13.03 11.64
CA ALA A 118 -14.57 -11.78 11.02
C ALA A 118 -15.52 -10.60 11.28
N SER A 119 -16.80 -10.90 11.57
CA SER A 119 -17.84 -9.89 11.70
C SER A 119 -17.74 -9.06 12.99
N VAL A 120 -17.94 -7.75 12.86
CA VAL A 120 -18.02 -6.76 13.95
C VAL A 120 -19.19 -5.80 13.72
N PRO A 121 -19.73 -5.15 14.77
CA PRO A 121 -20.95 -4.35 14.61
C PRO A 121 -20.70 -2.93 14.08
N ASN A 122 -19.48 -2.38 14.17
CA ASN A 122 -19.19 -1.02 13.74
C ASN A 122 -17.71 -0.80 13.37
N LEU A 123 -17.42 0.41 12.87
CA LEU A 123 -16.09 0.83 12.40
C LEU A 123 -15.03 0.88 13.52
N ALA A 124 -15.41 1.24 14.75
CA ALA A 124 -14.47 1.31 15.87
C ALA A 124 -13.99 -0.09 16.30
N ASP A 125 -14.88 -1.08 16.29
CA ASP A 125 -14.51 -2.48 16.55
C ASP A 125 -13.58 -3.04 15.47
N LEU A 126 -13.85 -2.72 14.20
CA LEU A 126 -12.97 -3.08 13.08
C LEU A 126 -11.58 -2.45 13.26
N GLY A 127 -11.55 -1.14 13.53
CA GLY A 127 -10.29 -0.40 13.74
C GLY A 127 -9.50 -0.91 14.95
N THR A 128 -10.17 -1.33 16.02
CA THR A 128 -9.54 -1.93 17.20
C THR A 128 -8.84 -3.23 16.83
N ARG A 129 -9.56 -4.17 16.18
CA ARG A 129 -8.98 -5.45 15.73
C ARG A 129 -7.85 -5.29 14.72
N LEU A 130 -7.99 -4.33 13.80
CA LEU A 130 -6.94 -4.01 12.83
C LEU A 130 -5.70 -3.48 13.55
N GLY A 131 -5.86 -2.54 14.48
CA GLY A 131 -4.78 -2.01 15.30
C GLY A 131 -4.03 -3.11 16.05
N GLU A 132 -4.76 -3.98 16.76
CA GLU A 132 -4.19 -5.12 17.48
C GLU A 132 -3.43 -6.09 16.56
N TRP A 133 -3.94 -6.34 15.34
CA TRP A 133 -3.25 -7.17 14.38
C TRP A 133 -1.96 -6.52 13.88
N LEU A 134 -2.01 -5.22 13.55
CA LEU A 134 -0.84 -4.45 13.15
C LEU A 134 0.23 -4.42 14.24
N ASP A 135 -0.15 -4.39 15.52
CA ASP A 135 0.80 -4.42 16.64
C ASP A 135 1.63 -5.68 16.71
N ARG A 136 1.04 -6.83 16.37
CA ARG A 136 1.70 -8.14 16.39
C ARG A 136 2.69 -8.33 15.25
N LEU A 137 2.66 -7.48 14.23
CA LEU A 137 3.64 -7.49 13.15
C LEU A 137 5.03 -7.05 13.66
N PRO A 138 6.13 -7.47 13.00
CA PRO A 138 7.49 -7.10 13.38
C PRO A 138 7.70 -5.59 13.59
N ALA A 139 8.75 -5.29 14.34
CA ALA A 139 9.12 -3.91 14.63
C ALA A 139 9.44 -3.12 13.34
N SER A 140 9.17 -1.82 13.40
CA SER A 140 9.19 -0.81 12.35
C SER A 140 10.34 -0.90 11.33
N PRO A 141 10.11 -0.49 10.06
CA PRO A 141 8.83 -0.04 9.48
C PRO A 141 7.99 -1.18 8.88
N VAL A 142 6.66 -1.06 9.02
CA VAL A 142 5.65 -1.88 8.32
C VAL A 142 5.08 -1.07 7.15
N ILE A 143 5.12 -1.65 5.96
CA ILE A 143 4.74 -0.99 4.71
C ILE A 143 3.39 -1.48 4.27
N LEU A 144 2.42 -0.58 4.28
CA LEU A 144 1.07 -0.84 3.85
C LEU A 144 0.98 -0.54 2.35
N CYS A 145 0.99 -1.61 1.56
CA CYS A 145 0.86 -1.61 0.11
C CYS A 145 -0.63 -1.65 -0.29
N TYR A 146 -1.05 -0.67 -1.08
CA TYR A 146 -2.42 -0.56 -1.62
C TYR A 146 -2.37 -0.03 -3.06
N ASP A 147 -3.39 -0.32 -3.87
CA ASP A 147 -3.49 0.15 -5.26
C ASP A 147 -4.62 1.16 -5.49
N TYR A 148 -5.42 1.48 -4.47
CA TYR A 148 -6.43 2.53 -4.56
C TYR A 148 -6.45 3.46 -3.33
N LYS A 149 -6.42 4.77 -3.59
CA LYS A 149 -6.29 5.80 -2.54
C LYS A 149 -7.43 5.80 -1.51
N THR A 150 -8.61 5.32 -1.91
CA THR A 150 -9.74 5.17 -1.00
C THR A 150 -9.48 4.12 0.07
N ASP A 151 -8.75 3.06 -0.24
CA ASP A 151 -8.41 2.01 0.73
C ASP A 151 -7.56 2.59 1.85
N TRP A 152 -6.52 3.36 1.50
CA TRP A 152 -5.68 4.05 2.47
C TRP A 152 -6.51 4.99 3.37
N ARG A 153 -7.37 5.82 2.77
CA ARG A 153 -8.24 6.73 3.51
C ARG A 153 -9.13 5.96 4.49
N LEU A 154 -9.74 4.86 4.07
CA LEU A 154 -10.66 4.06 4.89
C LEU A 154 -9.94 3.29 6.01
N LEU A 155 -8.73 2.79 5.75
CA LEU A 155 -7.85 2.21 6.78
C LEU A 155 -7.50 3.24 7.85
N GLU A 156 -7.06 4.44 7.44
CA GLU A 156 -6.73 5.53 8.36
C GLU A 156 -7.97 5.94 9.17
N GLU A 157 -9.13 6.10 8.52
CA GLU A 157 -10.40 6.41 9.15
C GLU A 157 -10.77 5.38 10.23
N ALA A 158 -10.66 4.07 9.94
CA ALA A 158 -10.95 3.01 10.90
C ALA A 158 -10.05 3.09 12.14
N LEU A 159 -8.74 3.27 11.95
CA LEU A 159 -7.76 3.38 13.04
C LEU A 159 -7.95 4.66 13.87
N GLN A 160 -8.34 5.77 13.24
CA GLN A 160 -8.66 7.01 13.93
C GLN A 160 -9.95 6.87 14.74
N TRP A 161 -10.99 6.25 14.18
CA TRP A 161 -12.27 6.05 14.85
C TRP A 161 -12.14 5.13 16.08
N ALA A 162 -11.24 4.15 16.01
CA ALA A 162 -10.88 3.30 17.13
C ALA A 162 -9.92 3.97 18.15
N GLY A 163 -9.42 5.18 17.88
CA GLY A 163 -8.48 5.88 18.75
C GLY A 163 -7.08 5.26 18.80
N VAL A 164 -6.74 4.33 17.91
CA VAL A 164 -5.46 3.62 17.89
C VAL A 164 -4.43 4.23 16.93
N TRP A 165 -4.83 5.16 16.05
CA TRP A 165 -3.93 5.79 15.08
C TRP A 165 -2.63 6.35 15.67
N PRO A 166 -2.63 7.14 16.77
CA PRO A 166 -1.39 7.69 17.33
C PRO A 166 -0.37 6.62 17.74
N ARG A 167 -0.86 5.43 18.09
CA ARG A 167 -0.07 4.32 18.59
C ARG A 167 0.55 3.51 17.45
N VAL A 168 -0.20 3.27 16.37
CA VAL A 168 0.27 2.46 15.24
C VAL A 168 1.01 3.28 14.18
N SER A 169 0.63 4.54 13.96
CA SER A 169 1.14 5.36 12.84
C SER A 169 2.65 5.58 12.86
N ALA A 170 3.30 5.56 14.03
CA ALA A 170 4.75 5.70 14.15
C ALA A 170 5.52 4.65 13.33
N LYS A 171 5.01 3.40 13.26
CA LYS A 171 5.68 2.29 12.54
C LYS A 171 5.12 2.02 11.14
N LEU A 172 4.03 2.67 10.74
CA LEU A 172 3.41 2.45 9.44
C LEU A 172 3.99 3.39 8.40
N ARG A 173 4.16 2.89 7.18
CA ARG A 173 4.42 3.70 5.97
C ARG A 173 3.47 3.26 4.88
N ALA A 174 3.06 4.21 4.05
CA ALA A 174 2.17 3.99 2.92
C ALA A 174 3.00 3.75 1.65
N ASP A 175 2.62 2.75 0.85
CA ASP A 175 3.17 2.50 -0.49
C ASP A 175 2.01 2.36 -1.48
N ASP A 176 1.75 3.43 -2.24
CA ASP A 176 0.80 3.43 -3.35
C ASP A 176 1.44 2.68 -4.53
N ILE A 177 1.05 1.42 -4.69
CA ILE A 177 1.57 0.50 -5.71
C ILE A 177 0.66 0.43 -6.93
N ALA A 178 -0.23 1.41 -7.16
CA ALA A 178 -1.17 1.39 -8.29
C ALA A 178 -0.49 1.29 -9.67
N ASP A 179 0.63 1.99 -9.84
CA ASP A 179 1.44 1.93 -11.06
C ASP A 179 2.08 0.54 -11.24
N ASP A 180 2.55 -0.05 -10.15
CA ASP A 180 3.20 -1.36 -10.13
C ASP A 180 2.17 -2.47 -10.37
N ALA A 181 0.99 -2.39 -9.75
CA ALA A 181 -0.16 -3.27 -9.99
C ALA A 181 -0.66 -3.19 -11.44
N SER A 182 -0.41 -2.07 -12.11
CA SER A 182 -0.69 -1.86 -13.54
C SER A 182 0.39 -2.42 -14.47
N HIS A 183 1.43 -3.08 -13.95
CA HIS A 183 2.42 -3.74 -14.80
C HIS A 183 1.83 -4.98 -15.50
N PRO A 184 2.20 -5.28 -16.78
CA PRO A 184 1.68 -6.47 -17.48
C PRO A 184 1.92 -7.79 -16.74
N ALA A 185 3.09 -7.96 -16.11
CA ALA A 185 3.40 -9.16 -15.31
C ALA A 185 2.46 -9.28 -14.09
N CYS A 186 2.20 -8.18 -13.39
CA CYS A 186 1.27 -8.14 -12.26
C CYS A 186 -0.13 -8.55 -12.69
N ARG A 187 -0.63 -8.03 -13.82
CA ARG A 187 -1.96 -8.40 -14.34
C ARG A 187 -2.06 -9.89 -14.67
N ALA A 188 -1.07 -10.42 -15.38
CA ALA A 188 -1.04 -11.83 -15.73
C ALA A 188 -0.99 -12.72 -14.48
N GLN A 189 -0.15 -12.36 -13.50
CA GLN A 189 -0.06 -13.09 -12.23
C GLN A 189 -1.38 -13.00 -11.45
N ARG A 190 -2.01 -11.82 -11.39
CA ARG A 190 -3.29 -11.62 -10.70
C ARG A 190 -4.38 -12.49 -11.31
N GLU A 191 -4.48 -12.54 -12.64
CA GLU A 191 -5.45 -13.37 -13.35
C GLU A 191 -5.22 -14.87 -13.09
N GLN A 192 -3.97 -15.34 -13.22
CA GLN A 192 -3.62 -16.74 -12.95
C GLN A 192 -3.92 -17.13 -11.50
N THR A 193 -3.56 -16.27 -10.55
CA THR A 193 -3.76 -16.51 -9.11
C THR A 193 -5.24 -16.50 -8.76
N ALA A 194 -6.03 -15.57 -9.33
CA ALA A 194 -7.47 -15.53 -9.14
C ALA A 194 -8.13 -16.82 -9.62
N ALA A 195 -7.81 -17.28 -10.83
CA ALA A 195 -8.35 -18.52 -11.38
C ALA A 195 -8.01 -19.75 -10.51
N ALA A 196 -6.80 -19.81 -9.96
CA ALA A 196 -6.39 -20.89 -9.07
C ALA A 196 -7.12 -20.84 -7.72
N MET A 197 -7.27 -19.66 -7.13
CA MET A 197 -7.93 -19.47 -5.84
C MET A 197 -9.44 -19.70 -5.91
N GLU A 198 -10.12 -19.21 -6.95
CA GLU A 198 -11.56 -19.44 -7.16
C GLU A 198 -11.89 -20.92 -7.35
N LYS A 199 -10.96 -21.69 -7.92
CA LYS A 199 -11.11 -23.15 -8.04
C LYS A 199 -10.92 -23.86 -6.69
N ALA A 200 -10.12 -23.29 -5.81
CA ALA A 200 -9.69 -23.93 -4.57
C ALA A 200 -10.55 -23.57 -3.34
N GLY A 201 -11.35 -22.51 -3.41
CA GLY A 201 -12.10 -22.05 -2.24
C GLY A 201 -13.33 -21.22 -2.56
N ASP A 202 -13.99 -20.79 -1.48
CA ASP A 202 -15.30 -20.14 -1.55
C ASP A 202 -15.22 -18.62 -1.69
N LEU A 203 -14.03 -18.02 -1.67
CA LEU A 203 -13.85 -16.57 -1.85
C LEU A 203 -13.59 -16.23 -3.31
N LYS A 204 -14.07 -15.06 -3.76
CA LYS A 204 -13.93 -14.59 -5.14
C LYS A 204 -13.52 -13.11 -5.16
N LEU A 205 -13.26 -12.59 -6.35
CA LEU A 205 -13.08 -11.14 -6.57
C LEU A 205 -14.19 -10.33 -5.87
N HIS A 206 -13.83 -9.15 -5.38
CA HIS A 206 -14.67 -8.27 -4.56
C HIS A 206 -14.88 -8.78 -3.13
N HIS A 207 -13.88 -9.50 -2.63
CA HIS A 207 -13.76 -9.87 -1.22
C HIS A 207 -12.40 -9.38 -0.76
N ALA A 208 -12.36 -8.46 0.19
CA ALA A 208 -11.14 -7.73 0.54
C ALA A 208 -9.92 -8.63 0.84
N LEU A 209 -10.09 -9.77 1.53
CA LEU A 209 -8.96 -10.70 1.76
C LEU A 209 -8.50 -11.41 0.48
N PHE A 210 -9.43 -11.72 -0.42
CA PHE A 210 -9.11 -12.33 -1.70
C PHE A 210 -8.30 -11.35 -2.54
N ASP A 211 -8.77 -10.10 -2.63
CA ASP A 211 -8.09 -9.05 -3.39
C ASP A 211 -6.74 -8.64 -2.78
N ALA A 212 -6.60 -8.64 -1.45
CA ALA A 212 -5.31 -8.45 -0.79
C ALA A 212 -4.29 -9.56 -1.11
N ARG A 213 -4.72 -10.83 -1.16
CA ARG A 213 -3.87 -11.96 -1.58
C ARG A 213 -3.44 -11.81 -3.04
N LEU A 214 -4.35 -11.38 -3.90
CA LEU A 214 -4.04 -11.10 -5.31
C LEU A 214 -3.04 -9.96 -5.47
N LEU A 215 -3.21 -8.89 -4.70
CA LEU A 215 -2.31 -7.74 -4.72
C LEU A 215 -0.89 -8.14 -4.31
N ARG A 216 -0.77 -8.95 -3.25
CA ARG A 216 0.52 -9.55 -2.84
C ARG A 216 1.15 -10.38 -3.95
N ALA A 217 0.40 -11.35 -4.49
CA ALA A 217 0.92 -12.25 -5.51
C ALA A 217 1.37 -11.48 -6.77
N ALA A 218 0.61 -10.47 -7.17
CA ALA A 218 0.95 -9.60 -8.29
C ALA A 218 2.26 -8.84 -8.03
N PHE A 219 2.42 -8.25 -6.84
CA PHE A 219 3.63 -7.53 -6.46
C PHE A 219 4.86 -8.44 -6.43
N GLU A 220 4.74 -9.65 -5.91
CA GLU A 220 5.82 -10.64 -5.86
C GLU A 220 6.28 -11.09 -7.26
N ALA A 221 5.44 -10.95 -8.29
CA ALA A 221 5.80 -11.26 -9.69
C ALA A 221 6.56 -10.14 -10.41
N LEU A 222 6.81 -8.99 -9.76
CA LEU A 222 7.59 -7.93 -10.37
C LEU A 222 9.06 -8.32 -10.50
N PRO A 223 9.70 -8.09 -11.66
CA PRO A 223 11.10 -8.45 -11.86
C PRO A 223 12.05 -7.65 -10.97
N TRP A 224 11.62 -6.47 -10.51
CA TRP A 224 12.37 -5.70 -9.52
C TRP A 224 12.02 -6.02 -8.08
N ALA A 225 10.92 -6.73 -7.78
CA ALA A 225 10.71 -7.26 -6.44
C ALA A 225 11.80 -8.28 -6.07
N SER A 226 12.34 -9.00 -7.05
CA SER A 226 13.55 -9.83 -6.89
C SER A 226 14.86 -9.06 -7.10
N ALA A 227 14.91 -8.10 -8.04
CA ALA A 227 16.16 -7.35 -8.32
C ALA A 227 16.52 -6.34 -7.22
N ASP A 228 15.57 -5.87 -6.40
CA ASP A 228 15.86 -5.08 -5.20
C ASP A 228 16.68 -5.89 -4.18
N LEU A 229 16.55 -7.22 -4.18
CA LEU A 229 17.38 -8.13 -3.38
C LEU A 229 18.81 -8.25 -3.93
N GLU A 230 18.97 -8.40 -5.25
CA GLU A 230 20.30 -8.46 -5.91
C GLU A 230 21.05 -7.13 -5.82
N ALA A 231 20.33 -6.01 -5.97
CA ALA A 231 20.89 -4.68 -5.80
C ALA A 231 21.31 -4.42 -4.34
N GLU A 232 20.60 -4.99 -3.37
CA GLU A 232 20.98 -4.91 -1.95
C GLU A 232 22.18 -5.81 -1.61
N VAL A 233 22.24 -7.03 -2.16
CA VAL A 233 23.46 -7.85 -2.06
C VAL A 233 24.66 -7.08 -2.64
N CYS A 234 24.48 -6.39 -3.77
CA CYS A 234 25.50 -5.52 -4.33
C CYS A 234 25.82 -4.32 -3.41
N ARG A 235 24.83 -3.68 -2.76
CA ARG A 235 25.04 -2.57 -1.81
C ARG A 235 25.75 -3.00 -0.53
N GLN A 236 25.33 -4.11 0.08
CA GLN A 236 25.95 -4.71 1.25
C GLN A 236 27.41 -5.11 0.96
N LEU A 237 27.66 -5.78 -0.17
CA LEU A 237 29.02 -6.12 -0.61
C LEU A 237 29.87 -4.87 -0.88
N ALA A 238 29.29 -3.82 -1.49
CA ALA A 238 30.00 -2.57 -1.71
C ALA A 238 30.32 -1.83 -0.40
N TRP A 239 29.41 -1.88 0.58
CA TRP A 239 29.57 -1.28 1.90
C TRP A 239 30.62 -2.02 2.76
N GLU A 240 30.55 -3.34 2.85
CA GLU A 240 31.55 -4.17 3.54
C GLU A 240 32.94 -4.01 2.91
N ARG A 241 32.99 -3.86 1.59
CA ARG A 241 34.22 -3.59 0.86
C ARG A 241 34.73 -2.17 1.13
N ALA A 242 33.86 -1.16 1.17
CA ALA A 242 34.23 0.21 1.54
C ALA A 242 34.76 0.32 2.98
N GLN A 243 34.27 -0.51 3.91
CA GLN A 243 34.77 -0.58 5.29
C GLN A 243 36.14 -1.26 5.42
N THR A 244 36.50 -2.12 4.48
CA THR A 244 37.77 -2.87 4.48
C THR A 244 38.83 -2.25 3.56
N MET A 245 38.45 -1.27 2.73
CA MET A 245 39.33 -0.58 1.81
C MET A 245 40.09 0.57 2.49
N SER A 246 41.38 0.67 2.19
CA SER A 246 42.17 1.85 2.51
C SER A 246 41.62 3.06 1.76
N PRO A 247 41.64 4.28 2.33
CA PRO A 247 41.21 5.51 1.65
C PRO A 247 41.89 5.81 0.31
N ARG A 248 42.96 5.09 -0.06
CA ARG A 248 43.63 5.18 -1.36
C ARG A 248 43.00 4.32 -2.46
N ASP A 249 42.11 3.40 -2.12
CA ASP A 249 41.58 2.40 -3.06
C ASP A 249 40.17 2.72 -3.57
N TYR A 250 39.59 3.88 -3.22
CA TYR A 250 38.25 4.27 -3.71
C TYR A 250 38.20 4.13 -5.24
N LEU A 251 37.35 3.22 -5.72
CA LEU A 251 37.04 3.06 -7.13
C LEU A 251 36.73 4.44 -7.72
N ALA A 252 37.36 4.77 -8.85
CA ALA A 252 37.08 6.03 -9.52
C ALA A 252 35.57 6.09 -9.83
N VAL A 253 34.97 7.26 -9.68
CA VAL A 253 33.52 7.50 -9.94
C VAL A 253 33.08 6.96 -11.32
N SER A 254 34.00 6.83 -12.27
CA SER A 254 33.82 6.18 -13.58
C SER A 254 33.45 4.70 -13.51
N ASP A 255 34.02 3.95 -12.57
CA ASP A 255 33.81 2.50 -12.44
C ASP A 255 32.42 2.20 -11.90
N ILE A 256 31.92 3.08 -11.03
CA ILE A 256 30.57 2.98 -10.47
C ILE A 256 29.52 3.40 -11.49
N ARG A 257 29.77 4.44 -12.31
CA ARG A 257 28.89 4.74 -13.45
C ARG A 257 28.81 3.58 -14.44
N THR A 258 29.92 2.88 -14.66
CA THR A 258 29.96 1.70 -15.53
C THR A 258 29.19 0.52 -14.92
N LEU A 259 29.31 0.30 -13.61
CA LEU A 259 28.55 -0.71 -12.86
C LEU A 259 27.04 -0.40 -12.81
N LEU A 260 26.66 0.87 -12.63
CA LEU A 260 25.26 1.30 -12.62
C LEU A 260 24.66 1.23 -14.03
N ALA A 261 25.44 1.52 -15.07
CA ALA A 261 25.02 1.45 -16.48
C ALA A 261 24.78 0.01 -16.96
N SER A 262 25.38 -1.00 -16.33
CA SER A 262 25.14 -2.41 -16.65
C SER A 262 23.88 -2.99 -15.98
N LEU A 263 23.21 -2.23 -15.10
CA LEU A 263 21.98 -2.68 -14.46
C LEU A 263 20.77 -2.56 -15.41
N PRO A 264 19.87 -3.56 -15.42
CA PRO A 264 18.84 -3.72 -16.45
C PRO A 264 17.72 -2.66 -16.43
N SER A 265 17.60 -1.88 -15.35
CA SER A 265 16.48 -0.95 -15.14
C SER A 265 16.91 0.52 -15.25
N ALA A 266 16.44 1.21 -16.29
CA ALA A 266 16.60 2.67 -16.42
C ALA A 266 15.90 3.44 -15.29
N ARG A 267 14.72 2.95 -14.84
CA ARG A 267 13.92 3.59 -13.79
C ARG A 267 14.52 3.43 -12.39
N TRP A 268 15.39 2.44 -12.18
CA TRP A 268 16.21 2.26 -10.97
C TRP A 268 17.43 3.17 -11.02
N ARG A 269 18.12 3.21 -12.17
CA ARG A 269 19.24 4.13 -12.42
C ARG A 269 18.85 5.58 -12.11
N ASP A 270 17.75 6.05 -12.67
CA ASP A 270 17.33 7.45 -12.52
C ASP A 270 16.86 7.80 -11.09
N ARG A 271 16.35 6.82 -10.32
CA ARG A 271 15.86 7.06 -8.94
C ARG A 271 16.93 6.94 -7.85
N HIS A 272 17.97 6.14 -8.07
CA HIS A 272 18.98 5.86 -7.05
C HIS A 272 20.33 6.52 -7.32
N LEU A 273 20.60 6.97 -8.56
CA LEU A 273 21.82 7.70 -8.89
C LEU A 273 21.94 9.01 -8.09
N ASP A 274 20.87 9.78 -7.99
CA ASP A 274 20.87 11.06 -7.26
C ASP A 274 21.09 10.87 -5.75
N TRP A 275 20.50 9.82 -5.16
CA TRP A 275 20.75 9.47 -3.76
C TRP A 275 22.21 9.09 -3.51
N TRP A 276 22.79 8.26 -4.38
CA TRP A 276 24.17 7.82 -4.25
C TRP A 276 25.18 8.95 -4.46
N LEU A 277 24.95 9.80 -5.48
CA LEU A 277 25.77 11.00 -5.72
C LEU A 277 25.76 11.94 -4.50
N ASN A 278 24.62 12.07 -3.82
CA ASN A 278 24.52 12.86 -2.59
C ASN A 278 25.31 12.26 -1.42
N GLN A 279 25.33 10.93 -1.27
CA GLN A 279 26.11 10.26 -0.22
C GLN A 279 27.62 10.41 -0.44
N VAL A 280 28.09 10.27 -1.68
CA VAL A 280 29.50 10.51 -2.03
C VAL A 280 29.89 11.96 -1.75
N ALA A 281 29.05 12.92 -2.13
CA ALA A 281 29.31 14.33 -1.85
C ALA A 281 29.40 14.63 -0.35
N GLN A 282 28.58 13.97 0.48
CA GLN A 282 28.64 14.11 1.94
C GLN A 282 29.92 13.52 2.53
N LEU A 283 30.36 12.35 2.03
CA LEU A 283 31.61 11.72 2.47
C LEU A 283 32.84 12.52 2.04
N ASP A 284 32.85 13.08 0.83
CA ASP A 284 33.91 13.99 0.36
C ASP A 284 33.94 15.29 1.18
N ALA A 285 32.77 15.84 1.54
CA ALA A 285 32.68 17.03 2.39
C ALA A 285 33.12 16.77 3.84
N ALA A 286 32.94 15.55 4.34
CA ALA A 286 33.39 15.12 5.67
C ALA A 286 34.90 14.83 5.73
N ARG A 287 35.60 14.89 4.59
CA ARG A 287 37.05 14.69 4.53
C ARG A 287 37.73 15.80 5.34
N PRO A 288 38.57 15.46 6.35
CA PRO A 288 39.39 16.46 7.00
C PRO A 288 40.24 17.15 5.91
N GLN A 289 40.13 18.47 5.79
CA GLN A 289 41.09 19.22 4.99
C GLN A 289 42.46 18.92 5.61
N SER A 290 43.27 18.14 4.91
CA SER A 290 44.64 17.90 5.31
C SER A 290 45.29 19.27 5.39
N SER A 291 45.53 19.77 6.60
CA SER A 291 46.41 20.90 6.82
C SER A 291 47.71 20.57 6.10
N GLU A 292 48.08 21.41 5.13
CA GLU A 292 49.35 21.32 4.44
C GLU A 292 50.45 21.04 5.48
N ALA A 293 51.08 19.87 5.36
CA ALA A 293 52.25 19.56 6.15
C ALA A 293 53.29 20.65 5.82
N PRO A 294 53.88 21.33 6.82
CA PRO A 294 54.83 22.39 6.54
C PRO A 294 56.01 21.81 5.77
N GLU A 295 56.35 22.44 4.64
CA GLU A 295 57.57 22.15 3.88
C GLU A 295 58.77 22.28 4.84
N LEU A 296 59.38 21.14 5.16
CA LEU A 296 60.69 21.09 5.80
C LEU A 296 61.72 21.52 4.75
N LYS A 297 62.24 22.75 4.91
CA LYS A 297 63.49 23.22 4.30
C LYS A 297 64.69 22.67 5.05
#